data_AF-A0A5C8E5G4-F1
#
_entry.id   AF-A0A5C8E5G4-F1
#
_cell.length_a   1.000
_cell.length_b   1.000
_cell.length_c   1.000
_cell.angle_alpha   90.00
_cell.angle_beta   90.00
_cell.angle_gamma   90.00
#
_symmetry.space_group_name_H-M   'P 1'
#
loop_
_entity.id
_entity.type
_entity.pdbx_description
1 polymer ?
#
loop_
_entity_poly.entity_id
_entity_poly.type
_entity_poly.pdbx_seq_one_letter_code
_entity_poly.pdbx_strand_id
1 'polypeptide(L)' 'MLDKLASGPQSESERLDIAADQAIAACGGNMRSTIRALILANEFLEYELCEMFKAVTNSRARGKPPGERADWFD' A
#
# COMPACT_ATOMS: atom_id res chain seq x y z
N MET A 1 -15.62 6.94 12.28
CA MET A 1 -14.75 6.29 11.26
C MET A 1 -15.08 6.76 9.83
N LEU A 2 -15.51 8.02 9.68
CA LEU A 2 -15.67 8.71 8.39
C LEU A 2 -14.95 10.08 8.37
N ASP A 3 -14.29 10.45 9.47
CA ASP A 3 -13.65 11.77 9.64
C ASP A 3 -12.41 11.97 8.74
N LYS A 4 -11.86 10.88 8.19
CA LYS A 4 -10.70 10.94 7.26
C LYS A 4 -11.03 11.53 5.88
N LEU A 5 -12.30 11.72 5.54
CA LEU A 5 -12.73 12.35 4.28
C LEU A 5 -13.20 13.80 4.47
N ALA A 6 -13.34 14.27 5.72
CA ALA A 6 -13.88 15.61 6.02
C ALA A 6 -12.88 16.75 5.77
N SER A 7 -11.63 16.41 5.51
CA SER A 7 -10.57 17.36 5.25
C SER A 7 -10.41 17.45 3.74
N GLY A 8 -10.91 18.53 3.14
CA GLY A 8 -10.90 18.75 1.70
C GLY A 8 -9.48 18.71 1.10
N PRO A 9 -9.33 18.70 -0.23
CA PRO A 9 -8.04 18.50 -0.91
C PRO A 9 -6.90 19.39 -0.41
N GLN A 10 -7.19 20.56 0.13
CA GLN A 10 -6.21 21.48 0.73
C GLN A 10 -5.52 20.90 1.98
N SER A 11 -6.26 20.19 2.83
CA SER A 11 -5.72 19.61 4.07
C SER A 11 -4.86 18.37 3.84
N GLU A 12 -5.20 17.56 2.82
CA GLU A 12 -4.39 16.41 2.45
C GLU A 12 -3.10 16.89 1.80
N SER A 13 -3.15 17.94 0.98
CA SER A 13 -1.95 18.60 0.45
C SER A 13 -1.04 19.08 1.57
N GLU A 14 -1.57 19.79 2.58
CA GLU A 14 -0.77 20.27 3.72
C GLU A 14 -0.13 19.12 4.50
N ARG A 15 -0.88 18.03 4.72
CA ARG A 15 -0.33 16.82 5.36
C ARG A 15 0.77 16.17 4.54
N LEU A 16 0.62 16.14 3.21
CA LEU A 16 1.63 15.60 2.30
C LEU A 16 2.87 16.49 2.27
N ASP A 17 2.71 17.81 2.28
CA ASP A 17 3.82 18.77 2.32
C ASP A 17 4.63 18.60 3.61
N ILE A 18 3.97 18.49 4.77
CA ILE A 18 4.63 18.21 6.06
C ILE A 18 5.38 16.88 6.03
N ALA A 19 4.79 15.83 5.46
CA ALA A 19 5.43 14.52 5.37
C ALA A 19 6.64 14.54 4.41
N ALA A 20 6.56 15.30 3.32
CA ALA A 20 7.66 15.49 2.38
C ALA A 20 8.84 16.19 3.05
N ASP A 21 8.58 17.28 3.80
CA ASP A 21 9.61 17.99 4.56
C ASP A 21 10.32 17.08 5.58
N GLN A 22 9.56 16.24 6.28
CA GLN A 22 10.11 15.25 7.21
C GLN A 22 11.00 14.22 6.50
N ALA A 23 10.57 13.71 5.35
CA ALA A 23 11.35 12.75 4.57
C ALA A 23 12.66 13.37 4.04
N ILE A 24 12.59 14.62 3.58
CA ILE A 24 13.76 15.39 3.13
C ILE A 24 14.73 15.62 4.30
N ALA A 25 14.23 16.02 5.46
CA ALA A 25 15.03 16.22 6.66
C ALA A 25 15.72 14.92 7.13
N ALA A 26 15.01 13.78 7.09
CA ALA A 26 15.56 12.48 7.41
C ALA A 26 16.70 12.04 6.46
N CYS A 27 16.68 12.54 5.22
CA CYS A 27 17.74 12.30 4.23
C CYS A 27 18.81 13.41 4.19
N GLY A 28 18.87 14.26 5.23
CA GLY A 28 19.85 15.35 5.32
C GLY A 28 19.68 16.44 4.26
N GLY A 29 18.46 16.66 3.77
CA GLY A 29 18.16 17.65 2.74
C GLY A 29 18.43 17.17 1.30
N ASN A 30 18.92 15.95 1.10
CA ASN A 30 19.21 15.45 -0.24
C ASN A 30 17.95 14.91 -0.92
N MET A 31 17.39 15.69 -1.86
CA MET A 31 16.19 15.30 -2.62
C MET A 31 16.37 13.98 -3.40
N ARG A 32 17.54 13.72 -3.99
CA ARG A 32 17.77 12.48 -4.75
C ARG A 32 17.83 11.25 -3.85
N SER A 33 18.41 11.36 -2.66
CA SER A 33 18.37 10.31 -1.64
C SER A 33 16.95 10.10 -1.11
N THR A 34 16.20 11.19 -0.90
CA THR A 34 14.81 11.14 -0.45
C THR A 34 13.93 10.39 -1.45
N ILE A 35 14.02 10.72 -2.74
CA ILE A 35 13.24 10.05 -3.79
C ILE A 35 13.58 8.55 -3.84
N ARG A 36 14.88 8.18 -3.74
CA ARG A 36 15.29 6.77 -3.70
C ARG A 36 14.73 6.03 -2.48
N ALA A 37 14.76 6.68 -1.31
CA ALA A 37 14.20 6.10 -0.08
C ALA A 37 12.68 5.89 -0.20
N LEU A 38 11.96 6.86 -0.77
CA LEU A 38 10.51 6.77 -1.00
C LEU A 38 10.17 5.65 -2.00
N ILE A 39 10.94 5.49 -3.07
CA ILE A 39 10.75 4.39 -4.04
C ILE A 39 10.95 3.05 -3.33
N LEU A 40 12.05 2.88 -2.58
CA LEU A 40 12.33 1.65 -1.85
C LEU A 40 11.24 1.33 -0.81
N ALA A 41 10.75 2.35 -0.10
CA ALA A 41 9.64 2.19 0.84
C ALA A 41 8.36 1.73 0.14
N ASN A 42 8.07 2.28 -1.04
CA ASN A 42 6.90 1.86 -1.83
C ASN A 42 7.03 0.40 -2.31
N GLU A 43 8.17 0.02 -2.86
CA GLU A 43 8.45 -1.37 -3.27
C GLU A 43 8.29 -2.36 -2.10
N PHE A 44 8.78 -1.98 -0.91
CA PHE A 44 8.61 -2.78 0.30
C PHE A 44 7.15 -2.95 0.71
N LEU A 45 6.37 -1.87 0.69
CA LEU A 45 4.94 -1.92 1.02
C LEU A 45 4.13 -2.76 0.02
N GLU A 46 4.45 -2.66 -1.27
CA GLU A 46 3.83 -3.49 -2.32
C GLU A 46 4.16 -4.98 -2.13
N TYR A 47 5.41 -5.29 -1.77
CA TYR A 47 5.84 -6.64 -1.43
C TYR A 47 5.08 -7.21 -0.23
N GLU A 48 5.06 -6.49 0.89
CA GLU A 48 4.35 -6.90 2.11
C GLU A 48 2.85 -7.11 1.86
N LEU A 49 2.21 -6.21 1.10
CA LEU A 49 0.81 -6.38 0.69
C LEU A 49 0.61 -7.68 -0.10
N CYS A 50 1.48 -7.95 -1.08
CA CYS A 50 1.41 -9.17 -1.88
C CYS A 50 1.52 -10.43 -1.00
N GLU A 51 2.47 -10.45 -0.07
CA GLU A 51 2.68 -11.57 0.84
C GLU A 51 1.50 -11.77 1.81
N MET A 52 0.97 -10.69 2.39
CA MET A 52 -0.23 -10.77 3.22
C MET A 52 -1.43 -11.30 2.44
N PHE A 53 -1.67 -10.82 1.22
CA PHE A 53 -2.76 -11.32 0.38
C PHE A 53 -2.61 -12.81 0.09
N LYS A 54 -1.41 -13.28 -0.25
CA LYS A 54 -1.14 -14.73 -0.43
C LYS A 54 -1.45 -15.53 0.83
N ALA A 55 -1.06 -15.05 2.01
CA ALA A 55 -1.35 -15.73 3.26
C ALA A 55 -2.86 -15.80 3.55
N VAL A 56 -3.60 -14.72 3.28
CA VAL A 56 -5.06 -14.67 3.45
C VAL A 56 -5.79 -15.55 2.43
N THR A 57 -5.34 -15.61 1.17
CA THR A 57 -5.96 -16.48 0.16
C THR A 57 -5.65 -17.96 0.41
N ASN A 58 -4.41 -18.29 0.76
CA ASN A 58 -4.00 -19.67 1.09
C ASN A 58 -4.74 -20.20 2.34
N SER A 59 -4.98 -19.35 3.35
CA SER A 59 -5.78 -19.73 4.51
C SER A 59 -7.26 -19.94 4.19
N ARG A 60 -7.83 -19.15 3.27
CA ARG A 60 -9.21 -19.38 2.76
C ARG A 60 -9.34 -20.61 1.86
N ALA A 61 -8.30 -20.96 1.11
CA ALA A 61 -8.28 -22.16 0.26
C ALA A 61 -8.24 -23.46 1.07
N ARG A 62 -7.77 -23.42 2.33
CA ARG A 62 -7.75 -24.58 3.23
C ARG A 62 -9.15 -25.00 3.73
N GLY A 63 -10.21 -24.25 3.40
CA GLY A 63 -11.59 -24.48 3.84
C GLY A 63 -12.60 -24.95 2.78
N LYS A 64 -12.19 -25.23 1.53
CA LYS A 64 -13.12 -25.71 0.50
C LYS A 64 -12.51 -26.87 -0.31
N PRO A 65 -13.07 -28.10 -0.25
CA PRO A 65 -12.75 -29.09 -1.26
C PRO A 65 -13.18 -28.55 -2.64
N PRO A 66 -12.47 -28.88 -3.72
CA PRO A 66 -12.86 -28.44 -5.06
C PRO A 66 -14.26 -29.00 -5.37
N GLY A 67 -15.25 -28.14 -5.24
CA GLY A 67 -16.54 -28.33 -5.87
C GLY A 67 -16.31 -28.15 -7.36
N GLU A 68 -16.25 -29.27 -8.05
CA GLU A 68 -16.33 -29.45 -9.49
C GLU A 68 -17.26 -28.40 -10.10
N ARG A 69 -16.68 -27.32 -10.65
CA ARG A 69 -17.39 -26.43 -11.55
C ARG A 69 -16.89 -26.77 -12.93
N ALA A 70 -17.54 -27.78 -13.52
CA ALA A 70 -17.55 -27.98 -14.94
C ALA A 70 -18.19 -26.76 -15.64
N ASP A 71 -18.16 -26.78 -16.97
CA ASP A 71 -19.05 -26.05 -17.89
C ASP A 71 -19.18 -24.52 -17.76
N TRP A 72 -18.17 -23.78 -18.25
CA TRP A 72 -18.35 -22.38 -18.69
C TRP A 72 -17.89 -22.11 -20.13
N PHE A 73 -17.57 -23.16 -20.89
CA PHE A 73 -17.20 -23.05 -22.32
C PHE A 73 -17.82 -24.18 -23.15
N ASP A 74 -19.14 -24.37 -23.03
CA ASP A 74 -19.98 -25.02 -24.06
C ASP A 74 -21.20 -24.12 -24.31
#